data_AF-A0AAE9A8Q3-F1
#
_entry.id   AF-A0AAE9A8Q3-F1
#
_cell.length_a   1.000
_cell.length_b   1.000
_cell.length_c   1.000
_cell.angle_alpha   90.00
_cell.angle_beta   90.00
_cell.angle_gamma   90.00
#
_symmetry.space_group_name_H-M   'P 1'
#
loop_
_entity.id
_entity.type
_entity.pdbx_description
1 polymer ?
#
loop_
_entity_poly.entity_id
_entity_poly.type
_entity_poly.pdbx_seq_one_letter_code
_entity_poly.pdbx_strand_id
1 'polypeptide(L)'
;MIKCLGTNCGAILGRLIDVTNTELPCLSAEAIVLINEHEDKRIQAKKWKKILSDHFTPVEIRQLDIQKMRDANQTRTPLNFELNLNGILQNIIREA
;
A
#
# COMPACT_ATOMS: atom_id res chain seq x y z
N MET A 1 -8.64 14.26 0.08
CA MET A 1 -8.73 13.28 1.20
C MET A 1 -8.94 11.90 0.59
N ILE A 2 -8.24 10.87 1.07
CA ILE A 2 -8.31 9.50 0.51
C ILE A 2 -9.18 8.65 1.44
N LYS A 3 -10.12 7.91 0.85
CA LYS A 3 -11.06 7.05 1.59
C LYS A 3 -11.02 5.62 1.08
N CYS A 4 -11.31 4.66 1.95
CA CYS A 4 -11.53 3.28 1.55
C CYS A 4 -12.82 3.16 0.71
N LEU A 5 -12.70 2.54 -0.47
CA LEU A 5 -13.81 2.29 -1.39
C LEU A 5 -14.60 1.01 -1.07
N GLY A 6 -14.17 0.25 -0.05
CA GLY A 6 -14.87 -0.95 0.37
C GLY A 6 -16.32 -0.66 0.78
N THR A 7 -17.22 -1.57 0.43
CA THR A 7 -18.64 -1.49 0.78
C THR A 7 -18.80 -1.25 2.28
N ASN A 8 -19.55 -0.20 2.66
CA ASN A 8 -19.79 0.21 4.05
C ASN A 8 -18.54 0.63 4.87
N CYS A 9 -17.38 0.82 4.26
CA CYS A 9 -16.18 1.23 5.00
C CYS A 9 -16.08 2.74 5.15
N GLY A 10 -15.81 3.46 4.04
CA GLY A 10 -15.68 4.92 4.03
C GLY A 10 -14.55 5.50 4.92
N ALA A 11 -13.72 4.65 5.51
CA ALA A 11 -12.65 5.06 6.43
C ALA A 11 -11.66 5.99 5.75
N ILE A 12 -11.20 7.00 6.48
CA ILE A 12 -10.19 7.94 5.98
C ILE A 12 -8.83 7.27 6.05
N LEU A 13 -8.18 7.11 4.90
CA LEU A 13 -6.87 6.46 4.81
C LEU A 13 -5.71 7.45 4.86
N GLY A 14 -5.97 8.71 4.52
CA GLY A 14 -4.97 9.75 4.50
C GLY A 14 -5.34 10.88 3.54
N ARG A 15 -4.33 11.44 2.86
CA ARG A 15 -4.48 12.60 1.97
C ARG A 15 -3.66 12.45 0.70
N LEU A 16 -4.10 13.12 -0.36
CA LEU A 16 -3.25 13.35 -1.53
C LEU A 16 -2.28 14.48 -1.20
N ILE A 17 -1.04 14.33 -1.64
CA ILE A 17 -0.01 15.35 -1.58
C ILE A 17 0.53 15.56 -2.98
N ASP A 18 0.90 16.79 -3.31
CA ASP A 18 1.65 17.07 -4.53
C ASP A 18 3.15 16.99 -4.22
N VAL A 19 3.85 16.11 -4.92
CA VAL A 19 5.30 16.01 -4.90
C VAL A 19 5.79 16.16 -6.32
N THR A 20 6.48 17.26 -6.62
CA THR A 20 7.08 17.52 -7.94
C THR A 20 6.09 17.43 -9.11
N ASN A 21 4.92 18.05 -8.97
CA ASN A 21 3.82 18.05 -9.94
C ASN A 21 3.25 16.64 -10.17
N THR A 22 3.23 15.83 -9.13
CA THR A 22 2.66 14.47 -9.16
C THR A 22 1.88 14.25 -7.89
N GLU A 23 0.59 13.94 -8.03
CA GLU A 23 -0.28 13.64 -6.90
C GLU A 23 0.00 12.23 -6.37
N LEU A 24 0.44 12.16 -5.12
CA LEU A 24 0.76 10.91 -4.46
C LEU A 24 -0.13 10.68 -3.23
N PRO A 25 -0.58 9.44 -2.99
CA PRO A 25 -1.29 9.11 -1.77
C PRO A 25 -0.35 9.04 -0.57
N CYS A 26 -0.60 9.88 0.43
CA CYS A 26 0.07 9.84 1.73
C CYS A 26 -0.86 9.18 2.75
N LEU A 27 -0.57 7.92 3.08
CA LEU A 27 -1.36 7.12 4.01
C LEU A 27 -0.97 7.40 5.48
N SER A 28 -1.97 7.40 6.34
CA SER A 28 -1.77 7.47 7.79
C SER A 28 -1.43 6.09 8.35
N ALA A 29 -0.49 6.01 9.29
CA ALA A 29 -0.12 4.75 9.94
C ALA A 29 -1.33 4.04 10.57
N GLU A 30 -2.23 4.81 11.21
CA GLU A 30 -3.43 4.29 11.87
C GLU A 30 -4.43 3.62 10.92
N ALA A 31 -4.36 3.96 9.63
CA ALA A 31 -5.23 3.41 8.59
C ALA A 31 -4.71 2.10 8.00
N ILE A 32 -3.54 1.63 8.43
CA ILE A 32 -2.89 0.42 7.93
C ILE A 32 -2.94 -0.65 9.01
N VAL A 33 -3.30 -1.87 8.59
CA VAL A 33 -3.20 -3.08 9.40
C VAL A 33 -2.15 -3.97 8.74
N LEU A 34 -1.13 -4.33 9.49
CA LEU A 34 -0.11 -5.28 9.05
C LEU A 34 -0.61 -6.69 9.35
N ILE A 35 -0.48 -7.58 8.37
CA ILE A 35 -0.86 -8.99 8.48
C ILE A 35 0.43 -9.81 8.45
N ASN A 36 0.71 -10.52 9.54
CA ASN A 36 1.76 -11.54 9.55
C ASN A 36 1.16 -12.85 9.05
N GLU A 37 1.48 -13.24 7.81
CA GLU A 37 0.91 -14.42 7.15
C GLU A 37 1.27 -15.74 7.87
N HIS A 38 2.36 -15.77 8.63
CA HIS A 38 2.79 -16.97 9.35
C HIS A 38 2.04 -17.19 10.68
N GLU A 39 1.54 -16.11 11.29
CA GLU A 39 0.96 -16.15 12.64
C GLU A 39 -0.53 -15.79 12.67
N ASP A 40 -1.15 -15.54 11.51
CA ASP A 40 -2.50 -14.95 11.36
C ASP A 40 -2.75 -13.74 12.28
N LYS A 41 -1.67 -12.99 12.55
CA LYS A 41 -1.68 -11.89 13.50
C LYS A 41 -1.88 -10.58 12.78
N ARG A 42 -2.89 -9.82 13.22
CA ARG A 42 -3.18 -8.46 12.75
C ARG A 42 -2.61 -7.44 13.71
N ILE A 43 -1.78 -6.55 13.20
CA ILE A 43 -1.09 -5.53 13.99
C ILE A 43 -1.53 -4.15 13.50
N GLN A 44 -2.10 -3.36 14.40
CA GLN A 44 -2.42 -1.97 14.14
C GLN A 44 -1.37 -1.07 14.81
N ALA A 45 -0.74 -0.20 14.03
CA ALA A 45 0.27 0.72 14.52
C ALA A 45 -0.20 2.17 14.40
N LYS A 46 0.08 2.98 15.43
CA LYS A 46 -0.32 4.40 15.44
C LYS A 46 0.72 5.34 14.85
N LYS A 47 1.94 4.86 14.63
CA LYS A 47 3.07 5.69 14.16
C LYS A 47 3.89 4.93 13.14
N TRP A 48 4.19 5.59 12.01
CA TRP A 48 5.05 5.05 10.95
C TRP A 48 6.41 4.59 11.49
N LYS A 49 7.00 5.34 12.43
CA LYS A 49 8.28 4.95 13.06
C LYS A 49 8.25 3.56 13.69
N LYS A 50 7.12 3.16 14.31
CA LYS A 50 6.96 1.81 14.89
C LYS A 50 6.82 0.75 13.80
N ILE A 51 6.07 1.05 12.74
CA ILE A 51 5.94 0.14 11.59
C ILE A 51 7.33 -0.16 11.01
N LEU A 52 8.12 0.89 10.79
CA LEU A 52 9.46 0.78 10.22
C LEU A 52 10.40 -0.02 11.13
N SER A 53 10.48 0.32 12.42
CA SER A 53 11.40 -0.35 13.35
C SER A 53 11.05 -1.81 13.61
N ASP A 54 9.76 -2.11 13.73
CA ASP A 54 9.30 -3.40 14.26
C ASP A 54 9.06 -4.44 13.15
N HIS A 55 8.85 -3.98 11.90
CA HIS A 55 8.43 -4.85 10.80
C HIS A 55 9.26 -4.72 9.51
N PHE A 56 10.08 -3.68 9.37
CA PHE A 56 10.90 -3.45 8.17
C PHE A 56 12.40 -3.36 8.53
N THR A 57 12.86 -4.31 9.36
CA THR A 57 14.26 -4.44 9.78
C THR A 57 14.75 -5.87 9.51
N PRO A 58 15.92 -6.08 8.87
CA PRO A 58 16.86 -5.06 8.37
C PRO A 58 16.45 -4.44 7.03
N VAL A 59 15.39 -4.94 6.38
CA VAL A 59 14.96 -4.50 5.06
C VAL A 59 14.04 -3.29 5.19
N GLU A 60 14.61 -2.09 5.05
CA GLU A 60 13.87 -0.83 5.12
C GLU A 60 12.83 -0.70 3.99
N ILE A 61 11.75 0.06 4.25
CA ILE A 61 10.86 0.50 3.18
C ILE A 61 11.68 1.38 2.23
N ARG A 62 11.65 1.02 0.93
CA ARG A 62 12.34 1.77 -0.13
C ARG A 62 11.93 3.24 -0.09
N GLN A 63 12.92 4.13 -0.16
CA GLN A 63 12.67 5.56 -0.25
C GLN A 63 11.98 5.91 -1.58
N LEU A 64 11.27 7.04 -1.58
CA LEU A 64 10.58 7.55 -2.75
C LEU A 64 11.59 7.88 -3.87
N ASP A 65 11.46 7.20 -5.00
CA ASP A 65 12.26 7.43 -6.20
C ASP A 65 11.34 7.90 -7.32
N ILE A 66 11.24 9.22 -7.48
CA ILE A 66 10.33 9.87 -8.43
C ILE A 66 10.64 9.45 -9.86
N GLN A 67 11.92 9.25 -10.20
CA GLN A 67 12.30 8.83 -11.54
C GLN A 67 11.79 7.42 -11.83
N LYS A 68 12.03 6.46 -10.92
CA LYS A 68 11.47 5.11 -11.06
C LYS A 68 9.94 5.11 -11.12
N MET A 69 9.27 5.97 -10.37
CA MET A 69 7.81 6.09 -10.43
C MET A 69 7.33 6.60 -11.79
N ARG A 70 8.00 7.61 -12.36
CA ARG A 70 7.69 8.13 -13.70
C ARG A 70 7.94 7.06 -14.76
N ASP A 71 9.04 6.32 -14.65
CA ASP A 71 9.38 5.23 -15.59
C ASP A 71 8.38 4.07 -15.48
N ALA A 72 7.93 3.73 -14.27
CA ALA A 72 6.88 2.75 -14.04
C ALA A 72 5.52 3.20 -14.62
N ASN A 73 5.24 4.51 -14.59
CA ASN A 73 4.02 5.06 -15.18
C ASN A 73 4.07 5.13 -16.72
N GLN A 74 5.26 5.00 -17.32
CA GLN A 74 5.46 5.02 -18.78
C GLN A 74 5.31 3.65 -19.43
N THR A 75 5.43 2.56 -18.66
CA THR A 75 5.22 1.20 -19.17
C THR A 75 3.83 0.73 -18.76
N ARG A 76 2.90 0.68 -19.72
CA ARG A 76 1.59 0.00 -19.62
C ARG A 76 1.77 -1.52 -19.53
N THR A 77 2.62 -2.00 -18.62
CA THR A 77 2.75 -3.42 -18.34
C THR A 77 1.49 -3.84 -17.58
N PRO A 78 0.73 -4.84 -18.05
CA PRO A 78 -0.43 -5.35 -17.34
C PRO A 78 -0.05 -5.68 -15.90
N LEU A 79 -0.80 -5.14 -14.94
CA LEU A 79 -0.57 -5.42 -13.53
C LEU A 79 -1.20 -6.78 -13.21
N ASN A 80 -0.36 -7.74 -12.81
CA ASN A 80 -0.81 -9.02 -12.30
C ASN A 80 -0.99 -8.92 -10.79
N PHE A 81 -2.20 -9.15 -10.32
CA PHE A 81 -2.53 -9.20 -8.90
C PHE A 81 -2.83 -10.65 -8.50
N GLU A 82 -2.24 -11.09 -7.39
CA GLU A 82 -2.69 -12.30 -6.71
C GLU A 82 -3.68 -11.91 -5.62
N LEU A 83 -4.94 -12.33 -5.79
CA LEU A 83 -6.00 -12.12 -4.82
C LEU A 83 -6.26 -13.42 -4.07
N ASN A 84 -6.05 -13.41 -2.76
CA ASN A 84 -6.46 -14.50 -1.88
C ASN A 84 -7.90 -14.26 -1.41
N LEU A 85 -8.83 -15.06 -1.93
CA LEU A 85 -10.23 -15.08 -1.51
C LEU A 85 -10.55 -16.46 -0.94
N ASN A 86 -10.85 -16.51 0.36
CA ASN A 86 -11.26 -17.72 1.07
C ASN A 86 -10.27 -18.91 0.89
N GLY A 87 -8.96 -18.63 0.86
CA GLY A 87 -7.92 -19.66 0.71
C GLY A 87 -7.63 -20.07 -0.73
N ILE A 88 -8.27 -19.43 -1.72
CA ILE A 88 -8.01 -19.65 -3.14
C ILE A 88 -7.21 -18.46 -3.68
N LEU A 89 -6.04 -18.74 -4.24
CA LEU A 89 -5.22 -17.78 -4.98
C LEU A 89 -5.77 -17.60 -6.39
N GLN A 90 -6.21 -16.39 -6.73
CA GLN A 90 -6.63 -16.01 -8.08
C GLN A 90 -5.65 -15.01 -8.68
N ASN A 91 -5.18 -15.29 -9.90
CA ASN A 91 -4.40 -14.34 -10.69
C ASN A 91 -5.35 -13.43 -11.48
N ILE A 92 -5.27 -12.13 -11.22
CA ILE A 92 -6.06 -11.09 -11.90
C ILE A 92 -5.09 -10.23 -12.70
N ILE A 93 -5.22 -10.27 -14.02
CA ILE A 93 -4.50 -9.35 -14.91
C ILE A 93 -5.38 -8.12 -15.10
N ARG A 94 -4.89 -6.93 -14.73
CA ARG A 94 -5.55 -5.67 -15.08
C ARG A 94 -4.72 -4.93 -16.11
N GLU A 95 -5.35 -4.61 -17.24
CA GLU A 95 -4.80 -3.66 -18.19
C GLU A 95 -4.78 -2.26 -17.55
N ALA A 96 -3.78 -1.45 -17.93
CA ALA A 96 -3.56 -0.11 -17.39
C ALA A 96 -4.53 0.92 -17.99
#